data_AF-A0A534KR51-F1
#
_entry.id   AF-A0A534KR51-F1
#
_cell.length_a   1.000
_cell.length_b   1.000
_cell.length_c   1.000
_cell.angle_alpha   90.00
_cell.angle_beta   90.00
_cell.angle_gamma   90.00
#
_symmetry.space_group_name_H-M   'P 1'
#
loop_
_entity.id
_entity.type
_entity.pdbx_description
1 polymer ?
#
loop_
_entity_poly.entity_id
_entity_poly.type
_entity_poly.pdbx_seq_one_letter_code
_entity_poly.pdbx_strand_id
1 'polypeptide(L)'
;WILEKARLPAPEKIEDPKDIDGLVIVKLHHKVKKLERGFFTAASYKEYKTKSEALLKQGVISARDLAKARIERYIIGPIFNFDFFYSPIEAQAEKLELLGIDWRFETSLDG
;
A
#
# COMPACT_ATOMS: atom_id res chain seq x y z
N TRP A 1 -9.88 -4.68 -7.39
CA TRP A 1 -10.68 -4.73 -8.63
C TRP A 1 -9.85 -4.96 -9.90
N ILE A 2 -9.00 -4.04 -10.40
CA ILE A 2 -8.28 -4.31 -11.66
C ILE A 2 -7.31 -5.50 -11.56
N LEU A 3 -6.53 -5.56 -10.48
CA LEU A 3 -5.63 -6.70 -10.21
C LEU A 3 -6.39 -8.01 -10.03
N GLU A 4 -7.53 -7.97 -9.34
CA GLU A 4 -8.42 -9.14 -9.17
C GLU A 4 -8.96 -9.63 -10.52
N LYS A 5 -9.42 -8.72 -11.39
CA LYS A 5 -9.87 -9.05 -12.75
C LYS A 5 -8.75 -9.63 -13.61
N ALA A 6 -7.55 -9.08 -13.49
CA ALA A 6 -6.35 -9.58 -14.15
C ALA A 6 -5.77 -10.84 -13.51
N ARG A 7 -6.35 -11.32 -12.39
CA ARG A 7 -5.86 -12.46 -11.59
C ARG A 7 -4.39 -12.32 -11.17
N LEU A 8 -3.97 -11.09 -10.90
CA LEU A 8 -2.64 -10.80 -10.38
C LEU A 8 -2.63 -10.94 -8.85
N PRO A 9 -1.56 -11.52 -8.28
CA PRO A 9 -1.42 -11.59 -6.83
C PRO A 9 -1.39 -10.19 -6.23
N ALA A 10 -2.07 -10.03 -5.11
CA ALA A 10 -2.05 -8.81 -4.31
C ALA A 10 -1.99 -9.23 -2.84
N PRO A 11 -1.50 -8.35 -1.95
CA PRO A 11 -1.54 -8.61 -0.52
C PRO A 11 -2.97 -8.93 -0.05
N GLU A 12 -3.07 -9.85 0.91
CA GLU A 12 -4.31 -10.12 1.63
C GLU A 12 -4.86 -8.82 2.23
N LYS A 13 -6.17 -8.59 2.08
CA LYS A 13 -6.87 -7.47 2.72
C LYS A 13 -7.42 -7.94 4.06
N ILE A 14 -7.26 -7.12 5.09
CA ILE A 14 -7.82 -7.35 6.41
C ILE A 14 -8.97 -6.35 6.58
N GLU A 15 -10.20 -6.86 6.70
CA GLU A 15 -11.42 -6.02 6.75
C GLU A 15 -11.67 -5.45 8.16
N ASP A 16 -11.45 -6.23 9.23
CA ASP A 16 -11.53 -5.76 10.62
C ASP A 16 -10.11 -5.68 11.23
N PRO A 17 -9.68 -4.51 11.77
CA PRO A 17 -8.42 -4.41 12.51
C PRO A 17 -8.25 -5.44 13.65
N LYS A 18 -9.34 -6.01 14.17
CA LYS A 18 -9.30 -7.06 15.19
C LYS A 18 -8.76 -8.39 14.67
N ASP A 19 -8.83 -8.62 13.36
CA ASP A 19 -8.36 -9.83 12.70
C ASP A 19 -6.85 -9.76 12.37
N ILE A 20 -6.16 -8.70 12.80
CA ILE A 20 -4.70 -8.58 12.63
C ILE A 20 -3.99 -9.64 13.51
N ASP A 21 -3.42 -10.63 12.83
CA ASP A 21 -2.67 -11.76 13.41
C ASP A 21 -1.18 -11.76 13.00
N GLY A 22 -0.71 -10.70 12.32
CA GLY A 22 0.67 -10.53 11.90
C GLY A 22 0.94 -9.14 11.34
N LEU A 23 2.12 -8.93 10.75
CA LEU A 23 2.51 -7.60 10.27
C LEU A 23 1.61 -7.14 9.11
N VAL A 24 1.01 -5.96 9.27
CA VAL A 24 0.17 -5.29 8.28
C VAL A 24 0.66 -3.86 8.04
N ILE A 25 0.30 -3.31 6.88
CA ILE A 25 0.39 -1.89 6.56
C ILE A 25 -1.02 -1.29 6.49
N VAL A 26 -1.22 -0.20 7.21
CA VAL A 26 -2.46 0.58 7.23
C VAL A 26 -2.26 1.82 6.38
N LYS A 27 -2.98 1.93 5.27
CA LYS A 27 -2.85 3.00 4.28
C LYS A 27 -4.03 3.97 4.39
N LEU A 28 -3.73 5.26 4.53
CA LEU A 28 -4.73 6.31 4.73
C LEU A 28 -4.18 7.70 4.34
N HIS A 29 -5.07 8.65 4.09
CA HIS A 29 -4.66 10.01 3.74
C HIS A 29 -4.16 10.77 4.97
N HIS A 30 -3.14 11.61 4.79
CA HIS A 30 -2.78 12.61 5.77
C HIS A 30 -3.90 13.69 5.84
N LYS A 31 -4.23 14.15 7.05
CA LYS A 31 -5.30 15.12 7.31
C LYS A 31 -5.14 16.43 6.52
N VAL A 32 -3.95 17.02 6.59
CA VAL A 32 -3.61 18.28 5.89
C VAL A 32 -3.05 18.02 4.50
N LYS A 33 -2.01 17.18 4.40
CA LYS A 33 -1.30 16.92 3.15
C LYS A 33 -1.96 15.79 2.34
N LYS A 34 -3.16 16.04 1.83
CA LYS A 34 -3.98 15.00 1.19
C LYS A 34 -3.35 14.31 -0.03
N LEU A 35 -2.37 14.95 -0.68
CA LEU A 35 -1.61 14.37 -1.79
C LEU A 35 -0.47 13.45 -1.32
N GLU A 36 -0.04 13.55 -0.07
CA GLU A 36 0.95 12.65 0.50
C GLU A 36 0.30 11.33 0.89
N ARG A 37 0.99 10.23 0.57
CA ARG A 37 0.59 8.88 0.94
C ARG A 37 0.95 8.66 2.41
N GLY A 38 -0.07 8.55 3.27
CA GLY A 38 0.12 8.19 4.68
C GLY A 38 0.02 6.68 4.87
N PHE A 39 0.88 6.15 5.72
CA PHE A 39 0.76 4.78 6.19
C PHE A 39 1.40 4.59 7.56
N PHE A 40 0.99 3.56 8.28
CA PHE A 40 1.69 3.05 9.45
C PHE A 40 1.58 1.52 9.49
N THR A 41 2.49 0.86 10.20
CA THR A 41 2.46 -0.59 10.38
C THR A 41 1.89 -0.99 11.72
N ALA A 42 1.33 -2.19 11.81
CA ALA A 42 0.93 -2.81 13.06
C ALA A 42 1.08 -4.34 12.94
N ALA A 43 1.36 -5.02 14.04
CA ALA A 43 1.41 -6.49 14.12
C ALA A 43 0.29 -7.08 15.00
N SER A 44 -0.57 -6.24 15.58
CA SER A 44 -1.73 -6.65 16.37
C SER A 44 -2.79 -5.56 16.42
N TYR A 45 -4.03 -5.92 16.80
CA TYR A 45 -5.09 -4.94 17.05
C TYR A 45 -4.72 -3.90 18.12
N LYS A 46 -4.00 -4.31 19.18
CA LYS A 46 -3.55 -3.40 20.24
C LYS A 46 -2.60 -2.34 19.68
N GLU A 47 -1.64 -2.75 18.86
CA GLU A 47 -0.69 -1.83 18.24
C GLU A 47 -1.38 -0.88 17.25
N TYR A 48 -2.31 -1.41 16.44
CA TYR A 48 -3.16 -0.61 15.56
C TYR A 48 -3.87 0.51 16.34
N LYS A 49 -4.51 0.17 17.47
CA LYS A 49 -5.23 1.11 18.31
C LYS A 49 -4.29 2.18 18.89
N THR A 50 -3.19 1.77 19.52
CA THR A 50 -2.21 2.70 20.10
C THR A 50 -1.66 3.68 19.06
N LYS A 51 -1.25 3.20 17.88
CA LYS A 51 -0.67 4.06 16.83
C LYS A 51 -1.70 4.99 16.21
N SER A 52 -2.90 4.48 15.91
CA SER A 52 -3.96 5.30 15.33
C SER A 52 -4.44 6.40 16.29
N GLU A 53 -4.58 6.10 17.59
CA GLU A 53 -4.92 7.09 18.61
C GLU A 53 -3.84 8.17 18.75
N ALA A 54 -2.56 7.79 18.72
CA ALA A 54 -1.45 8.74 18.75
C ALA A 54 -1.49 9.68 17.53
N LEU A 55 -1.65 9.14 16.32
CA LEU A 55 -1.73 9.92 15.08
C LEU A 55 -2.96 10.84 15.02
N LEU A 56 -4.10 10.39 15.56
CA LEU A 56 -5.30 11.22 15.72
C LEU A 56 -5.05 12.38 16.69
N LYS A 57 -4.44 12.11 17.85
CA LYS A 57 -4.11 13.12 18.85
C LYS A 57 -3.11 14.16 18.32
N GLN A 58 -2.14 13.73 17.52
CA GLN A 58 -1.19 14.60 16.84
C GLN A 58 -1.82 15.37 15.66
N GLY A 59 -3.04 15.01 15.23
CA GLY A 59 -3.71 15.64 14.10
C GLY A 59 -3.11 15.27 12.74
N VAL A 60 -2.31 14.22 12.66
CA VAL A 60 -1.71 13.70 11.41
C VAL A 60 -2.79 13.09 10.52
N ILE A 61 -3.72 12.35 11.12
CA ILE A 61 -4.84 11.69 10.43
C ILE A 61 -6.18 12.17 11.00
N SER A 62 -7.28 11.90 10.28
CA SER A 62 -8.65 12.14 10.77
C SER A 62 -9.38 10.83 11.04
N ALA A 63 -10.35 10.84 11.95
CA ALA A 63 -11.18 9.66 12.22
C ALA A 63 -11.94 9.18 10.97
N ARG A 64 -12.32 10.12 10.09
CA ARG A 64 -12.95 9.83 8.80
C ARG A 64 -12.01 9.08 7.85
N ASP A 65 -10.74 9.47 7.79
CA ASP A 65 -9.74 8.82 6.95
C ASP A 65 -9.33 7.47 7.51
N LEU A 66 -9.22 7.36 8.84
CA LEU A 66 -8.94 6.10 9.53
C LEU A 66 -10.06 5.06 9.30
N ALA A 67 -11.33 5.47 9.34
CA ALA A 67 -12.47 4.59 9.05
C ALA A 67 -12.50 4.09 7.59
N LYS A 68 -11.77 4.74 6.70
CA LYS A 68 -11.62 4.36 5.28
C LYS A 68 -10.25 3.77 4.98
N ALA A 69 -9.42 3.58 6.00
CA ALA A 69 -8.07 3.08 5.83
C ALA A 69 -8.11 1.67 5.25
N ARG A 70 -7.16 1.37 4.39
CA ARG A 70 -6.95 0.01 3.88
C ARG A 70 -5.93 -0.69 4.74
N ILE A 71 -6.24 -1.90 5.19
CA ILE A 71 -5.32 -2.73 5.95
C ILE A 71 -4.95 -3.91 5.06
N GLU A 72 -3.66 -4.06 4.81
CA GLU A 72 -3.12 -5.07 3.92
C GLU A 72 -1.98 -5.82 4.61
N ARG A 73 -1.87 -7.12 4.36
CA ARG A 73 -0.74 -7.92 4.84
C ARG A 73 0.57 -7.30 4.35
N TYR A 74 1.51 -7.12 5.27
CA TYR A 74 2.83 -6.63 4.90
C TYR A 74 3.61 -7.75 4.22
N ILE A 75 4.04 -7.51 2.99
CA ILE A 75 4.84 -8.46 2.23
C ILE A 75 6.32 -8.17 2.48
N ILE A 76 7.03 -9.13 3.06
CA ILE A 76 8.46 -9.04 3.29
C ILE A 76 9.17 -9.68 2.09
N GLY A 77 9.99 -8.90 1.40
CA GLY A 77 10.75 -9.38 0.26
C GLY A 77 11.47 -8.26 -0.47
N PRO A 78 12.30 -8.59 -1.46
CA PRO A 78 12.89 -7.60 -2.34
C PRO A 78 11.78 -6.89 -3.13
N ILE A 79 11.92 -5.57 -3.28
CA ILE A 79 10.97 -4.73 -4.00
C ILE A 79 11.51 -4.52 -5.42
N PHE A 80 10.70 -4.89 -6.41
CA PHE A 80 10.99 -4.69 -7.82
C PHE A 80 9.85 -3.94 -8.48
N ASN A 81 10.20 -2.94 -9.29
CA ASN A 81 9.31 -2.30 -10.24
C ASN A 81 9.62 -2.88 -11.62
N PHE A 82 8.62 -3.43 -12.28
CA PHE A 82 8.74 -3.95 -13.65
C PHE A 82 8.11 -2.94 -14.59
N ASP A 83 8.90 -2.39 -15.50
CA ASP A 83 8.44 -1.40 -16.47
C ASP A 83 8.06 -2.09 -17.77
N PHE A 84 6.77 -2.05 -18.11
CA PHE A 84 6.24 -2.63 -19.34
C PHE A 84 5.80 -1.54 -20.31
N PHE A 85 5.96 -1.80 -21.60
CA PHE A 85 5.36 -1.01 -22.68
C PHE A 85 4.41 -1.89 -23.49
N TYR A 86 3.21 -1.36 -23.78
CA TYR A 86 2.26 -2.01 -24.67
C TYR A 86 2.15 -1.20 -25.96
N SER A 87 2.58 -1.78 -27.09
CA SER A 87 2.50 -1.15 -28.40
C SER A 87 1.16 -1.47 -29.08
N PRO A 88 0.22 -0.51 -29.22
CA PRO A 88 -1.06 -0.79 -29.86
C PRO A 88 -0.93 -0.98 -31.38
N ILE A 89 0.13 -0.45 -31.99
CA ILE A 89 0.39 -0.49 -33.44
C ILE A 89 1.18 -1.71 -33.90
N GLU A 90 1.78 -2.46 -32.97
CA GLU A 90 2.48 -3.70 -33.30
C GLU A 90 1.47 -4.73 -33.86
N ALA A 91 1.84 -5.39 -34.97
CA ALA A 91 0.95 -6.21 -35.76
C ALA A 91 1.49 -7.64 -36.02
N GLN A 92 2.78 -7.87 -35.79
CA GLN A 92 3.49 -9.09 -36.17
C GLN A 92 4.11 -9.79 -34.95
N ALA A 93 4.57 -9.04 -33.96
CA ALA A 93 5.22 -9.54 -32.75
C ALA A 93 4.32 -9.43 -31.50
N GLU A 94 4.88 -9.82 -30.35
CA GLU A 94 4.27 -9.58 -29.04
C GLU A 94 4.12 -8.07 -28.80
N LYS A 95 2.95 -7.65 -28.31
CA LYS A 95 2.65 -6.23 -28.11
C LYS A 95 3.13 -5.71 -26.76
N LEU A 96 3.34 -6.60 -25.79
CA LEU A 96 3.77 -6.28 -24.43
C LEU A 96 5.26 -6.57 -24.26
N GLU A 97 6.04 -5.53 -23.98
CA GLU A 97 7.49 -5.59 -23.85
C GLU A 97 7.91 -5.23 -22.42
N LEU A 98 8.86 -5.97 -21.86
CA LEU A 98 9.54 -5.60 -20.61
C LEU A 98 10.72 -4.67 -20.95
N LEU A 99 10.62 -3.40 -20.56
CA LEU A 99 11.65 -2.39 -20.83
C LEU A 99 12.79 -2.44 -19.82
N GLY A 100 12.47 -2.75 -18.57
CA GLY A 100 13.45 -2.71 -17.48
C GLY A 100 12.86 -3.18 -16.15
N ILE A 101 13.77 -3.41 -15.20
CA ILE A 101 13.44 -3.69 -13.81
C ILE A 101 14.28 -2.74 -12.96
N ASP A 102 13.62 -1.95 -12.12
CA ASP A 102 14.27 -1.12 -11.13
C ASP A 102 13.84 -1.49 -9.71
N TRP A 103 14.51 -0.87 -8.75
CA TRP A 103 14.12 -0.87 -7.36
C TRP A 103 14.09 0.59 -6.90
N ARG A 104 13.04 0.96 -6.15
CA ARG A 104 12.94 2.32 -5.60
C ARG A 104 13.72 2.44 -4.32
N PHE A 105 14.70 3.34 -4.31
CA PHE A 105 15.25 3.89 -3.08
C PHE A 105 14.26 4.91 -2.53
N GLU A 106 13.54 4.56 -1.46
CA GLU A 106 12.78 5.51 -0.67
C GLU A 106 13.63 5.93 0.53
N THR A 107 13.71 7.24 0.79
CA THR A 107 14.17 7.75 2.09
C THR A 107 13.26 7.19 3.17
N SER A 108 13.82 6.95 4.37
CA SER A 108 13.10 6.26 5.43
C SER A 108 11.83 7.01 5.85
N LEU A 109 10.99 6.40 6.69
CA LEU A 109 9.77 7.00 7.23
C LEU A 109 9.97 8.39 7.88
N ASP A 110 11.21 8.77 8.19
CA ASP A 110 11.58 10.07 8.78
C ASP A 110 12.30 11.04 7.80
N GLY A 111 12.58 10.63 6.57
CA GLY A 111 13.52 11.32 5.66
C GLY A 111 14.93 10.82 5.87
#